data_AF-T0C4D2-F1
#
_entry.id   AF-T0C4D2-F1
#
_cell.length_a   1.000
_cell.length_b   1.000
_cell.length_c   1.000
_cell.angle_alpha   90.00
_cell.angle_beta   90.00
_cell.angle_gamma   90.00
#
_symmetry.space_group_name_H-M   'P 1'
#
loop_
_entity.id
_entity.type
_entity.pdbx_description
1 polymer ?
#
loop_
_entity_poly.entity_id
_entity_poly.type
_entity_poly.pdbx_seq_one_letter_code
_entity_poly.pdbx_strand_id
1 'polypeptide(L)'
;MSEEQMKKLDVSTETDQDEEAQLTGEAYYEAAVERVKAQMVENQNNPTIEVIGEFILNHLASNARHSRNFIAEDKTLGKCFDTLIRYASQFRTNNTAVLSDEKVFAVVLNYYGCWEGEPFDLPEEHRYTPPVRTAVQTSPIRNTTAARRPLGPKSKPVPEEQLTLFDI
;
A
#
# COMPACT_ATOMS: atom_id res chain seq x y z
N MET A 1 22.47 -39.57 64.04
CA MET A 1 21.65 -38.46 63.52
C MET A 1 21.38 -38.76 62.07
N SER A 2 20.13 -39.13 61.80
CA SER A 2 19.61 -39.68 60.56
C SER A 2 18.91 -38.59 59.76
N GLU A 3 18.79 -38.81 58.45
CA GLU A 3 17.73 -38.27 57.58
C GLU A 3 17.61 -36.75 57.44
N GLU A 4 18.72 -36.05 57.18
CA GLU A 4 18.62 -34.65 56.72
C GLU A 4 19.57 -34.34 55.56
N GLN A 5 19.66 -35.25 54.59
CA GLN A 5 20.15 -34.96 53.26
C GLN A 5 19.39 -35.84 52.26
N MET A 6 19.01 -35.24 51.14
CA MET A 6 18.26 -35.84 50.03
C MET A 6 16.76 -36.02 50.30
N LYS A 7 15.98 -35.03 49.84
CA LYS A 7 15.02 -35.17 48.72
C LYS A 7 13.91 -34.13 48.87
N LYS A 8 13.54 -33.51 47.74
CA LYS A 8 12.54 -32.45 47.49
C LYS A 8 13.17 -31.06 47.38
N LEU A 9 13.06 -30.32 46.29
CA LEU A 9 12.31 -30.49 45.05
C LEU A 9 13.21 -29.93 43.94
N ASP A 10 13.66 -30.81 43.06
CA ASP A 10 13.94 -30.46 41.67
C ASP A 10 12.58 -30.06 41.06
N VAL A 11 12.46 -28.81 40.62
CA VAL A 11 12.08 -28.49 39.24
C VAL A 11 12.12 -26.97 39.14
N SER A 12 13.33 -26.45 38.99
CA SER A 12 13.49 -25.20 38.27
C SER A 12 12.87 -25.47 36.90
N THR A 13 11.71 -24.87 36.62
CA THR A 13 11.23 -24.73 35.25
C THR A 13 12.21 -23.78 34.57
N GLU A 14 13.31 -24.36 34.10
CA GLU A 14 14.12 -23.84 33.02
C GLU A 14 13.15 -23.43 31.91
N THR A 15 13.11 -22.11 31.74
CA THR A 15 13.01 -21.47 30.43
C THR A 15 14.00 -22.15 29.48
N ASP A 16 13.70 -22.13 28.19
CA ASP A 16 14.44 -22.79 27.10
C ASP A 16 13.87 -24.16 26.70
N GLN A 17 12.74 -24.08 26.00
CA GLN A 17 12.69 -24.58 24.64
C GLN A 17 11.54 -23.83 23.95
N ASP A 18 11.89 -22.73 23.29
CA ASP A 18 11.17 -22.32 22.09
C ASP A 18 11.13 -23.55 21.19
N GLU A 19 10.02 -24.26 21.28
CA GLU A 19 9.63 -25.32 20.38
C GLU A 19 9.48 -24.62 19.03
N GLU A 20 10.61 -24.50 18.32
CA GLU A 20 10.68 -24.16 16.91
C GLU A 20 10.00 -25.34 16.20
N ALA A 21 8.67 -25.40 16.32
CA ALA A 21 7.83 -26.29 15.58
C ALA A 21 8.21 -26.03 14.13
N GLN A 22 8.95 -26.97 13.56
CA GLN A 22 9.12 -27.07 12.12
C GLN A 22 7.71 -27.29 11.58
N LEU A 23 6.97 -26.18 11.40
CA LEU A 23 5.68 -26.15 10.77
C LEU A 23 5.92 -26.78 9.40
N THR A 24 5.36 -27.96 9.20
CA THR A 24 5.31 -28.59 7.89
C THR A 24 4.58 -27.62 6.95
N GLY A 25 4.88 -27.68 5.65
CA GLY A 25 4.29 -26.74 4.67
C GLY A 25 2.76 -26.66 4.72
N GLU A 26 2.11 -27.74 5.17
CA GLU A 26 0.65 -27.82 5.40
C GLU A 26 0.17 -26.95 6.58
N ALA A 27 0.91 -26.91 7.70
CA ALA A 27 0.55 -26.07 8.85
C ALA A 27 0.73 -24.57 8.54
N TYR A 28 1.73 -24.21 7.74
CA TYR A 28 1.88 -22.84 7.24
C TYR A 28 0.72 -22.42 6.34
N TYR A 29 0.21 -23.34 5.52
CA TYR A 29 -0.95 -23.08 4.66
C TYR A 29 -2.21 -22.80 5.48
N GLU A 30 -2.52 -23.65 6.46
CA GLU A 30 -3.72 -23.48 7.29
C GLU A 30 -3.69 -22.16 8.07
N ALA A 31 -2.56 -21.84 8.71
CA ALA A 31 -2.39 -20.58 9.43
C ALA A 31 -2.50 -19.35 8.52
N ALA A 32 -1.96 -19.41 7.30
CA ALA A 32 -2.09 -18.33 6.32
C ALA A 32 -3.55 -18.14 5.88
N VAL A 33 -4.26 -19.23 5.61
CA VAL A 33 -5.68 -19.21 5.20
C VAL A 33 -6.56 -18.64 6.31
N GLU A 34 -6.37 -19.08 7.55
CA GLU A 34 -7.11 -18.58 8.70
C GLU A 34 -6.88 -17.08 8.88
N ARG A 35 -5.63 -16.62 8.80
CA ARG A 35 -5.27 -15.21 8.94
C ARG A 35 -5.90 -14.35 7.84
N VAL A 36 -5.85 -14.78 6.58
CA VAL A 36 -6.47 -14.07 5.46
C VAL A 36 -7.98 -13.98 5.65
N LYS A 37 -8.64 -15.09 6.02
CA LYS A 37 -10.08 -15.10 6.30
C LYS A 37 -10.46 -14.19 7.47
N ALA A 38 -9.69 -14.19 8.55
CA ALA A 38 -9.93 -13.31 9.69
C ALA A 38 -9.86 -11.83 9.27
N GLN A 39 -8.88 -11.45 8.46
CA GLN A 39 -8.76 -10.10 7.94
C GLN A 39 -9.89 -9.73 6.96
N MET A 40 -10.39 -10.68 6.16
CA MET A 40 -11.55 -10.46 5.31
C MET A 40 -12.82 -10.16 6.12
N VAL A 41 -13.03 -10.89 7.23
CA VAL A 41 -14.15 -10.65 8.15
C VAL A 41 -14.01 -9.29 8.85
N GLU A 42 -12.81 -8.94 9.31
CA GLU A 42 -12.53 -7.64 9.93
C GLU A 42 -12.79 -6.48 8.94
N ASN A 43 -12.50 -6.69 7.65
CA ASN A 43 -12.61 -5.69 6.59
C ASN A 43 -13.82 -5.89 5.67
N GLN A 44 -14.88 -6.56 6.15
CA GLN A 44 -16.06 -6.92 5.36
C GLN A 44 -16.77 -5.71 4.70
N ASN A 45 -16.52 -4.50 5.19
CA ASN A 45 -17.05 -3.26 4.62
C ASN A 45 -16.41 -2.87 3.27
N ASN A 46 -15.34 -3.53 2.84
CA ASN A 46 -14.60 -3.21 1.61
C ASN A 46 -14.64 -4.37 0.61
N PRO A 47 -15.47 -4.30 -0.45
CA PRO A 47 -15.61 -5.40 -1.42
C PRO A 47 -14.30 -5.71 -2.16
N THR A 48 -13.43 -4.71 -2.36
CA THR A 48 -12.13 -4.94 -3.00
C THR A 48 -11.19 -5.77 -2.13
N ILE A 49 -11.26 -5.60 -0.80
CA ILE A 49 -10.45 -6.40 0.14
C ILE A 49 -10.92 -7.85 0.13
N GLU A 50 -12.23 -8.09 0.01
CA GLU A 50 -12.80 -9.43 -0.16
C GLU A 50 -12.25 -10.10 -1.43
N VAL A 51 -12.30 -9.42 -2.58
CA VAL A 51 -11.76 -9.96 -3.86
C VAL A 51 -10.27 -10.25 -3.76
N ILE A 52 -9.48 -9.37 -3.12
CA ILE A 52 -8.05 -9.59 -2.89
C ILE A 52 -7.83 -10.82 -1.98
N GLY A 53 -8.64 -10.96 -0.93
CA GLY A 53 -8.60 -12.10 -0.02
C GLY A 53 -8.89 -13.42 -0.73
N GLU A 54 -9.95 -13.49 -1.52
CA GLU A 54 -10.30 -14.66 -2.34
C GLU A 54 -9.18 -15.02 -3.32
N PHE A 55 -8.61 -14.02 -3.98
CA PHE A 55 -7.46 -14.22 -4.87
C PHE A 55 -6.28 -14.84 -4.14
N ILE A 56 -5.95 -14.35 -2.93
CA ILE A 56 -4.87 -14.89 -2.12
C ILE A 56 -5.15 -16.35 -1.71
N LEU A 57 -6.38 -16.66 -1.31
CA LEU A 57 -6.76 -18.05 -0.95
C LEU A 57 -6.57 -19.01 -2.13
N ASN A 58 -6.99 -18.60 -3.33
CA ASN A 58 -6.78 -19.38 -4.55
C ASN A 58 -5.28 -19.53 -4.90
N HIS A 59 -4.49 -18.47 -4.70
CA HIS A 59 -3.04 -18.51 -4.91
C HIS A 59 -2.35 -19.49 -3.96
N LEU A 60 -2.72 -19.48 -2.67
CA LEU A 60 -2.18 -20.38 -1.66
C LEU A 60 -2.52 -21.84 -1.95
N ALA A 61 -3.73 -22.11 -2.46
CA ALA A 61 -4.14 -23.48 -2.83
C ALA A 61 -3.27 -24.07 -3.94
N SER A 62 -2.80 -23.23 -4.87
CA SER A 62 -1.91 -23.64 -5.96
C SER A 62 -0.43 -23.58 -5.58
N ASN A 63 -0.06 -22.70 -4.65
CA ASN A 63 1.32 -22.38 -4.29
C ASN A 63 1.53 -22.38 -2.77
N ALA A 64 1.41 -23.54 -2.14
CA ALA A 64 1.54 -23.69 -0.69
C ALA A 64 2.90 -23.22 -0.12
N ARG A 65 3.95 -23.12 -0.95
CA ARG A 65 5.25 -22.56 -0.55
C ARG A 65 5.17 -21.08 -0.16
N HIS A 66 4.21 -20.35 -0.72
CA HIS A 66 4.03 -18.92 -0.44
C HIS A 66 3.34 -18.64 0.89
N SER A 67 2.72 -19.64 1.53
CA SER A 67 1.95 -19.47 2.78
C SER A 67 2.74 -18.78 3.89
N ARG A 68 4.04 -19.07 4.01
CA ARG A 68 4.91 -18.44 5.02
C ARG A 68 4.95 -16.91 4.92
N ASN A 69 4.81 -16.36 3.72
CA ASN A 69 4.88 -14.92 3.47
C ASN A 69 3.62 -14.17 3.94
N PHE A 70 2.50 -14.87 4.12
CA PHE A 70 1.21 -14.27 4.51
C PHE A 70 0.97 -14.25 6.02
N ILE A 71 1.81 -14.94 6.80
CA ILE A 71 1.67 -15.02 8.26
C ILE A 71 2.33 -13.82 8.97
N ALA A 72 3.21 -13.08 8.27
CA ALA A 72 3.89 -11.92 8.82
C ALA A 72 2.90 -10.88 9.37
N GLU A 73 3.08 -10.48 10.63
CA GLU A 73 2.13 -9.60 11.31
C GLU A 73 2.02 -8.22 10.66
N ASP A 74 3.13 -7.75 10.09
CA ASP A 74 3.22 -6.45 9.44
C ASP A 74 2.43 -6.39 8.12
N LYS A 75 2.11 -7.53 7.53
CA LYS A 75 1.45 -7.65 6.22
C LYS A 75 -0.04 -7.95 6.41
N THR A 76 -0.87 -6.93 6.18
CA THR A 76 -2.33 -7.04 6.25
C THR A 76 -2.97 -6.71 4.90
N LEU A 77 -4.17 -7.23 4.67
CA LEU A 77 -4.97 -6.95 3.48
C LEU A 77 -5.26 -5.46 3.35
N GLY A 78 -5.53 -4.77 4.46
CA GLY A 78 -5.71 -3.31 4.47
C GLY A 78 -4.48 -2.55 3.98
N LYS A 79 -3.28 -2.88 4.49
CA LYS A 79 -2.04 -2.27 4.01
C LYS A 79 -1.74 -2.66 2.56
N CYS A 80 -2.01 -3.89 2.17
CA CYS A 80 -1.89 -4.33 0.77
C CYS A 80 -2.79 -3.47 -0.13
N PHE A 81 -4.03 -3.23 0.29
CA PHE A 81 -4.99 -2.39 -0.41
C PHE A 81 -4.54 -0.93 -0.49
N ASP A 82 -4.01 -0.35 0.59
CA ASP A 82 -3.39 0.98 0.56
C ASP A 82 -2.24 1.06 -0.46
N THR A 83 -1.44 0.00 -0.53
CA THR A 83 -0.32 -0.10 -1.49
C THR A 83 -0.84 -0.14 -2.93
N LEU A 84 -1.94 -0.86 -3.16
CA LEU A 84 -2.64 -0.89 -4.44
C LEU A 84 -3.21 0.47 -4.82
N ILE A 85 -3.85 1.20 -3.90
CA ILE A 85 -4.36 2.55 -4.16
C ILE A 85 -3.21 3.49 -4.56
N ARG A 86 -2.07 3.42 -3.87
CA ARG A 86 -0.89 4.22 -4.20
C ARG A 86 -0.38 3.92 -5.61
N TYR A 87 -0.35 2.65 -5.99
CA TYR A 87 0.02 2.23 -7.33
C TYR A 87 -1.00 2.73 -8.38
N ALA A 88 -2.30 2.50 -8.15
CA ALA A 88 -3.37 2.95 -9.04
C ALA A 88 -3.38 4.47 -9.25
N SER A 89 -3.05 5.23 -8.21
CA SER A 89 -3.00 6.69 -8.26
C SER A 89 -1.98 7.23 -9.26
N GLN A 90 -0.94 6.46 -9.59
CA GLN A 90 0.07 6.84 -10.59
C GLN A 90 -0.48 6.81 -12.02
N PHE A 91 -1.50 5.99 -12.28
CA PHE A 91 -2.15 5.85 -13.58
C PHE A 91 -3.48 6.60 -13.66
N ARG A 92 -3.79 7.43 -12.66
CA ARG A 92 -5.06 8.13 -12.57
C ARG A 92 -5.17 9.23 -13.64
N THR A 93 -6.16 9.10 -14.51
CA THR A 93 -6.53 10.11 -15.52
C THR A 93 -7.90 10.69 -15.20
N ASN A 94 -8.04 12.01 -15.11
CA ASN A 94 -9.32 12.67 -14.82
C ASN A 94 -10.05 12.10 -13.58
N ASN A 95 -9.32 11.93 -12.47
CA ASN A 95 -9.82 11.38 -11.20
C ASN A 95 -10.20 9.88 -11.21
N THR A 96 -10.02 9.17 -12.34
CA THR A 96 -10.29 7.72 -12.45
C THR A 96 -9.04 6.97 -12.86
N ALA A 97 -8.77 5.83 -12.22
CA ALA A 97 -7.72 4.91 -12.64
C ALA A 97 -8.38 3.61 -13.11
N VAL A 98 -7.97 3.13 -14.28
CA VAL A 98 -8.38 1.81 -14.79
C VAL A 98 -7.13 0.95 -14.83
N LEU A 99 -7.14 -0.13 -14.06
CA LEU A 99 -6.08 -1.12 -14.01
C LEU A 99 -6.65 -2.45 -14.53
N SER A 100 -5.81 -3.24 -15.19
CA SER A 100 -6.16 -4.63 -15.49
C SER A 100 -5.97 -5.50 -14.25
N ASP A 101 -6.77 -6.56 -14.17
CA ASP A 101 -6.74 -7.53 -13.07
C ASP A 101 -5.33 -8.10 -12.86
N GLU A 102 -4.62 -8.42 -13.94
CA GLU A 102 -3.23 -8.90 -13.91
C GLU A 102 -2.29 -7.93 -13.16
N LYS A 103 -2.41 -6.62 -13.43
CA LYS A 103 -1.59 -5.61 -12.75
C LYS A 103 -1.95 -5.47 -11.28
N VAL A 104 -3.24 -5.52 -10.97
CA VAL A 104 -3.73 -5.43 -9.59
C VAL A 104 -3.18 -6.60 -8.77
N PHE A 105 -3.33 -7.82 -9.27
CA PHE A 105 -2.89 -9.02 -8.57
C PHE A 105 -1.37 -9.15 -8.47
N ALA A 106 -0.63 -8.67 -9.48
CA ALA A 106 0.82 -8.63 -9.37
C ALA A 106 1.31 -7.70 -8.25
N VAL A 107 0.67 -6.55 -8.05
CA VAL A 107 0.99 -5.64 -6.93
C VAL A 107 0.72 -6.33 -5.59
N VAL A 108 -0.37 -7.09 -5.48
CA VAL A 108 -0.69 -7.90 -4.28
C VAL A 108 0.40 -8.93 -4.03
N LEU A 109 0.77 -9.73 -5.03
CA LEU A 109 1.81 -10.75 -4.88
C LEU A 109 3.18 -10.13 -4.55
N ASN A 110 3.50 -8.99 -5.15
CA ASN A 110 4.74 -8.26 -4.88
C ASN A 110 4.79 -7.74 -3.44
N TYR A 111 3.68 -7.21 -2.91
CA TYR A 111 3.57 -6.79 -1.51
C TYR A 111 3.88 -7.94 -0.53
N TYR A 112 3.39 -9.14 -0.83
CA TYR A 112 3.68 -10.33 -0.02
C TYR A 112 5.05 -10.95 -0.31
N GLY A 113 5.75 -10.57 -1.39
CA GLY A 113 7.04 -11.15 -1.77
C GLY A 113 6.90 -12.54 -2.41
N CYS A 114 5.77 -12.78 -3.07
CA CYS A 114 5.43 -14.02 -3.78
C CYS A 114 5.40 -13.83 -5.29
N TRP A 115 5.89 -12.69 -5.78
CA TRP A 115 5.94 -12.37 -7.20
C TRP A 115 7.22 -12.92 -7.81
N GLU A 116 7.07 -13.87 -8.73
CA GLU A 116 8.19 -14.51 -9.45
C GLU A 116 8.36 -13.98 -10.88
N GLY A 117 7.50 -13.04 -11.30
CA GLY A 117 7.59 -12.39 -12.61
C GLY A 117 8.61 -11.25 -12.64
N GLU A 118 8.73 -10.59 -13.78
CA GLU A 118 9.48 -9.34 -13.90
C GLU A 118 8.98 -8.32 -12.87
N PRO A 119 9.85 -7.68 -12.08
CA PRO A 119 9.43 -6.59 -11.22
C PRO A 119 8.69 -5.58 -12.08
N PHE A 120 7.52 -5.12 -11.61
CA PHE A 120 6.73 -4.14 -12.34
C PHE A 120 7.54 -2.85 -12.49
N ASP A 121 8.24 -2.71 -13.62
CA ASP A 121 8.74 -1.45 -14.11
C ASP A 121 7.53 -0.67 -14.63
N LEU A 122 7.18 0.38 -13.91
CA LEU A 122 6.21 1.37 -14.34
C LEU A 122 6.56 1.79 -15.78
N PRO A 123 5.67 1.58 -16.77
CA PRO A 123 6.00 1.82 -18.18
C PRO A 123 6.47 3.27 -18.39
N GLU A 124 7.63 3.41 -19.05
CA GLU A 124 8.34 4.67 -19.29
C GLU A 124 7.54 5.72 -20.08
N GLU A 125 6.42 5.35 -20.71
CA GLU A 125 5.58 6.29 -21.47
C GLU A 125 4.99 7.42 -20.62
N HIS A 126 5.02 7.30 -19.29
CA HIS A 126 4.63 8.37 -18.36
C HIS A 126 5.72 8.66 -17.33
N ARG A 127 7.00 8.36 -17.62
CA ARG A 127 8.08 9.04 -16.91
C ARG A 127 7.88 10.52 -17.15
N TYR A 128 7.37 11.21 -16.13
CA TYR A 128 7.44 12.65 -16.05
C TYR A 128 8.92 13.00 -16.17
N THR A 129 9.37 13.39 -17.37
CA THR A 129 10.63 14.08 -17.53
C THR A 129 10.39 15.44 -16.87
N PRO A 130 11.00 15.76 -15.73
CA PRO A 130 11.03 17.15 -15.31
C PRO A 130 11.66 17.95 -16.47
N PRO A 131 11.13 19.13 -16.82
CA PRO A 131 11.74 19.93 -17.86
C PRO A 131 13.20 20.16 -17.47
N VAL A 132 14.12 19.69 -18.31
CA VAL A 132 15.53 20.05 -18.21
C VAL A 132 15.59 21.56 -18.23
N ARG A 133 15.95 22.17 -17.09
CA ARG A 133 16.29 23.58 -17.03
C ARG A 133 17.60 23.76 -17.79
N THR A 134 17.51 23.98 -19.09
CA THR A 134 18.62 24.48 -19.89
C THR A 134 18.87 25.91 -19.45
N ALA A 135 19.79 26.11 -18.51
CA ALA A 135 20.36 27.41 -18.23
C ALA A 135 21.24 27.81 -19.44
N VAL A 136 20.64 28.42 -20.47
CA VAL A 136 21.40 29.09 -21.51
C VAL A 136 21.71 30.50 -21.03
N GLN A 137 22.93 30.65 -20.52
CA GLN A 137 23.60 31.92 -20.35
C GLN A 137 23.99 32.44 -21.74
N THR A 138 23.33 33.47 -22.25
CA THR A 138 23.92 34.38 -23.25
C THR A 138 23.30 35.78 -23.11
N SER A 139 24.06 36.70 -22.52
CA SER A 139 23.98 38.14 -22.81
C SER A 139 24.89 38.45 -24.01
N PRO A 140 24.87 39.65 -24.63
CA PRO A 140 23.87 40.74 -24.64
C PRO A 140 23.49 41.13 -26.10
N ILE A 141 22.61 42.12 -26.29
CA ILE A 141 22.78 43.26 -27.22
C ILE A 141 21.59 44.22 -27.06
N ARG A 142 21.91 45.52 -26.94
CA ARG A 142 20.99 46.68 -26.91
C ARG A 142 20.07 46.66 -28.14
N ASN A 143 18.91 47.32 -28.12
CA ASN A 143 18.64 48.50 -28.95
C ASN A 143 17.38 49.26 -28.46
N THR A 144 17.62 50.50 -28.04
CA THR A 144 16.87 51.75 -28.25
C THR A 144 15.34 51.79 -28.46
N THR A 145 14.71 52.66 -27.65
CA THR A 145 13.76 53.73 -28.05
C THR A 145 12.25 53.50 -27.99
N ALA A 146 11.62 54.43 -27.24
CA ALA A 146 10.23 54.92 -27.27
C ALA A 146 9.12 54.02 -26.69
N ALA A 147 8.08 54.49 -26.00
CA ALA A 147 7.72 55.73 -25.34
C ALA A 147 6.32 55.51 -24.68
N ARG A 148 6.12 55.92 -23.42
CA ARG A 148 4.82 56.34 -22.78
C ARG A 148 3.70 55.26 -22.69
N ARG A 149 2.78 55.19 -21.73
CA ARG A 149 2.35 55.88 -20.49
C ARG A 149 1.40 54.90 -19.74
N PRO A 150 1.03 55.14 -18.46
CA PRO A 150 0.44 54.16 -17.54
C PRO A 150 -1.10 54.27 -17.36
N LEU A 151 -1.65 53.39 -16.51
CA LEU A 151 -2.85 53.51 -15.62
C LEU A 151 -4.06 52.62 -15.95
N GLY A 152 -4.55 51.89 -14.93
CA GLY A 152 -5.91 51.31 -14.88
C GLY A 152 -6.11 50.25 -13.79
N PRO A 153 -7.05 50.39 -12.82
CA PRO A 153 -7.00 49.67 -11.54
C PRO A 153 -8.06 48.58 -11.29
N LYS A 154 -7.79 47.82 -10.21
CA LYS A 154 -8.57 46.83 -9.43
C LYS A 154 -10.11 46.83 -9.55
N SER A 155 -10.68 45.64 -9.73
CA SER A 155 -12.11 45.33 -9.48
C SER A 155 -12.31 44.59 -8.15
N LYS A 156 -13.37 44.98 -7.43
CA LYS A 156 -13.78 44.59 -6.06
C LYS A 156 -14.59 43.27 -6.03
N PRO A 157 -14.74 42.61 -4.86
CA PRO A 157 -15.50 41.37 -4.68
C PRO A 157 -17.02 41.56 -4.69
N VAL A 158 -17.73 40.54 -5.16
CA VAL A 158 -19.21 40.43 -5.22
C VAL A 158 -19.77 40.07 -3.84
N PRO A 159 -20.81 40.75 -3.33
CA PRO A 159 -21.43 40.43 -2.04
C PRO A 159 -22.48 39.30 -2.15
N GLU A 160 -22.56 38.52 -1.07
CA GLU A 160 -23.51 37.44 -0.81
C GLU A 160 -24.96 37.93 -0.80
N GLU A 161 -25.81 37.33 -1.62
CA GLU A 161 -27.27 37.45 -1.49
C GLU A 161 -27.78 36.39 -0.52
N GLN A 162 -28.41 36.88 0.55
CA GLN A 162 -29.02 36.10 1.61
C GLN A 162 -30.26 35.37 1.09
N LEU A 163 -30.28 34.04 1.23
CA LEU A 163 -31.51 33.25 1.11
C LEU A 163 -32.39 33.53 2.33
N THR A 164 -33.36 34.43 2.19
CA THR A 164 -34.46 34.55 3.14
C THR A 164 -35.55 33.55 2.78
N LEU A 165 -35.77 32.61 3.71
CA LEU A 165 -37.07 32.29 4.29
C LEU A 165 -38.28 32.29 3.32
N PHE A 166 -38.61 31.12 2.78
CA PHE A 166 -39.96 30.81 2.33
C PHE A 166 -40.54 29.69 3.19
N ASP A 167 -41.49 30.11 4.03
CA ASP A 167 -42.41 29.33 4.86
C ASP A 167 -43.75 29.36 4.12
N ILE A 168 -44.22 28.22 3.57
CA ILE A 168 -45.60 27.96 3.14
C ILE A 168 -45.89 26.47 3.35
#